data_AF-A0A7S2NYC5-F1
#
_entry.id   AF-A0A7S2NYC5-F1
#
_cell.length_a   1.000
_cell.length_b   1.000
_cell.length_c   1.000
_cell.angle_alpha   90.00
_cell.angle_beta   90.00
_cell.angle_gamma   90.00
#
_symmetry.space_group_name_H-M   'P 1'
#
loop_
_entity.id
_entity.type
_entity.pdbx_description
1 polymer ?
#
loop_
_entity_poly.entity_id
_entity_poly.type
_entity_poly.pdbx_seq_one_letter_code
_entity_poly.pdbx_strand_id
1 'polypeptide(L)'
;VSFAGARHIREDHAISIRFGDVRRQISLDKFRRNALRFPCANAETCAEPLKIEVLQVIASERVALRPAGEVAGDSMPYSVPLGFDAGGEELGLDVNVRWRNSEAARKAPSESGSGAGGDAAAAPADARASLEYKDAARAAQDYLEHHGLLKYMQAVLHAVIQSKPDDPFAFMQKQLEAHRQTAA
;
A
#
# COMPACT_ATOMS: atom_id res chain seq x y z
N VAL A 1 -8.34 4.93 22.44
CA VAL A 1 -9.42 3.96 22.17
C VAL A 1 -8.81 2.58 22.03
N SER A 2 -9.24 1.60 22.84
CA SER A 2 -8.77 0.21 22.82
C SER A 2 -9.91 -0.75 22.42
N PHE A 3 -9.56 -1.96 22.01
CA PHE A 3 -10.54 -3.02 21.77
C PHE A 3 -11.08 -3.57 23.10
N ALA A 4 -12.41 -3.70 23.21
CA ALA A 4 -13.09 -4.33 24.34
C ALA A 4 -13.89 -5.58 23.94
N GLY A 5 -14.30 -5.69 22.67
CA GLY A 5 -15.09 -6.80 22.16
C GLY A 5 -15.71 -6.48 20.80
N ALA A 6 -16.11 -7.51 20.08
CA ALA A 6 -16.90 -7.41 18.85
C ALA A 6 -17.86 -8.60 18.76
N ARG A 7 -19.04 -8.39 18.18
CA ARG A 7 -20.03 -9.44 17.91
C ARG A 7 -20.43 -9.35 16.45
N HIS A 8 -20.44 -10.49 15.75
CA HIS A 8 -20.77 -10.60 14.33
C HIS A 8 -19.89 -9.76 13.37
N ILE A 9 -18.69 -9.34 13.80
CA ILE A 9 -17.68 -8.71 12.96
C ILE A 9 -16.58 -9.74 12.66
N ARG A 10 -16.29 -9.96 11.37
CA ARG A 10 -15.25 -10.90 10.91
C ARG A 10 -13.85 -10.29 11.03
N GLU A 11 -12.83 -11.15 11.02
CA GLU A 11 -11.43 -10.76 11.29
C GLU A 11 -10.75 -10.04 10.10
N ASP A 12 -11.29 -10.25 8.89
CA ASP A 12 -10.92 -9.59 7.64
C ASP A 12 -11.45 -8.15 7.53
N HIS A 13 -12.33 -7.72 8.44
CA HIS A 13 -12.83 -6.35 8.48
C HIS A 13 -11.78 -5.37 9.06
N ALA A 14 -11.75 -4.17 8.49
CA ALA A 14 -11.04 -3.01 9.05
C ALA A 14 -11.99 -2.14 9.89
N ILE A 15 -11.47 -1.57 10.96
CA ILE A 15 -12.17 -0.61 11.81
C ILE A 15 -11.61 0.78 11.51
N SER A 16 -12.50 1.72 11.18
CA SER A 16 -12.23 3.12 10.93
C SER A 16 -12.84 3.95 12.06
N ILE A 17 -12.00 4.64 12.82
CA ILE A 17 -12.44 5.52 13.92
C ILE A 17 -12.00 6.94 13.63
N ARG A 18 -12.93 7.89 13.72
CA ARG A 18 -12.70 9.33 13.56
C ARG A 18 -13.04 10.07 14.84
N PHE A 19 -12.19 11.02 15.19
CA PHE A 19 -12.35 11.98 16.29
C PHE A 19 -11.94 13.34 15.75
N GLY A 20 -12.87 14.31 15.72
CA GLY A 20 -12.68 15.57 14.99
C GLY A 20 -12.24 15.38 13.53
N ASP A 21 -11.10 15.96 13.18
CA ASP A 21 -10.44 15.81 11.88
C ASP A 21 -9.63 14.50 11.74
N VAL A 22 -9.14 13.93 12.84
CA VAL A 22 -8.26 12.76 12.84
C VAL A 22 -9.02 11.45 12.60
N ARG A 23 -8.71 10.79 11.49
CA ARG A 23 -9.11 9.40 11.20
C ARG A 23 -7.96 8.43 11.48
N ARG A 24 -8.26 7.28 12.09
CA ARG A 24 -7.36 6.13 12.23
C ARG A 24 -8.06 4.89 11.69
N GLN A 25 -7.33 4.06 10.94
CA GLN A 25 -7.82 2.79 10.40
C GLN A 25 -6.88 1.64 10.79
N ILE A 26 -7.44 0.47 11.07
CA ILE A 26 -6.72 -0.70 11.56
C ILE A 26 -7.51 -1.97 11.24
N SER A 27 -6.88 -3.12 10.97
CA SER A 27 -7.62 -4.39 10.87
C SER A 27 -8.13 -4.83 12.24
N LEU A 28 -9.26 -5.55 12.29
CA LEU A 28 -9.84 -6.01 13.56
C LEU A 28 -8.82 -6.82 14.37
N ASP A 29 -8.11 -7.73 13.71
CA ASP A 29 -7.02 -8.52 14.30
C ASP A 29 -5.94 -7.65 14.96
N LYS A 30 -5.45 -6.60 14.28
CA LYS A 30 -4.45 -5.68 14.85
C LYS A 30 -5.03 -4.84 15.99
N PHE A 31 -6.31 -4.46 15.93
CA PHE A 31 -6.96 -3.65 16.97
C PHE A 31 -7.12 -4.39 18.29
N ARG A 32 -7.32 -5.72 18.27
CA ARG A 32 -7.33 -6.56 19.48
C ARG A 32 -6.03 -6.45 20.30
N ARG A 33 -4.90 -6.20 19.63
CA ARG A 33 -3.56 -6.10 20.25
C ARG A 33 -3.06 -4.67 20.45
N ASN A 34 -3.66 -3.67 19.78
CA ASN A 34 -3.13 -2.30 19.73
C ASN A 34 -4.23 -1.27 19.96
N ALA A 35 -4.01 -0.35 20.91
CA ALA A 35 -4.88 0.79 21.13
C ALA A 35 -4.59 1.92 20.11
N LEU A 36 -5.65 2.53 19.58
CA LEU A 36 -5.57 3.72 18.74
C LEU A 36 -5.48 4.99 19.60
N ARG A 37 -4.49 5.84 19.30
CA ARG A 37 -4.31 7.16 19.91
C ARG A 37 -4.84 8.27 18.99
N PHE A 38 -5.54 9.21 19.61
CA PHE A 38 -6.09 10.42 18.99
C PHE A 38 -5.54 11.64 19.76
N PRO A 39 -5.29 12.78 19.10
CA PRO A 39 -5.04 14.03 19.81
C PRO A 39 -6.26 14.39 20.63
N CYS A 40 -6.05 14.72 21.89
CA CYS A 40 -7.03 15.38 22.75
C CYS A 40 -6.24 16.33 23.64
N ALA A 41 -6.56 17.62 23.59
CA ALA A 41 -5.80 18.66 24.28
C ALA A 41 -6.22 18.81 25.74
N ASN A 42 -7.51 18.58 26.05
CA ASN A 42 -8.10 18.71 27.37
C ASN A 42 -9.39 17.87 27.49
N ALA A 43 -9.93 17.73 28.70
CA ALA A 43 -11.11 16.91 28.96
C ALA A 43 -12.38 17.36 28.19
N GLU A 44 -12.50 18.65 27.90
CA GLU A 44 -13.65 19.22 27.16
C GLU A 44 -13.60 18.86 25.66
N THR A 45 -12.43 18.99 25.02
CA THR A 45 -12.24 18.53 23.63
C THR A 45 -12.39 17.01 23.52
N CYS A 46 -12.00 16.24 24.55
CA CYS A 46 -12.27 14.80 24.64
C CYS A 46 -13.76 14.40 24.66
N ALA A 47 -14.70 15.35 24.77
CA ALA A 47 -16.14 15.07 24.73
C ALA A 47 -16.74 14.96 23.31
N GLU A 48 -15.96 15.21 22.25
CA GLU A 48 -16.44 15.03 20.88
C GLU A 48 -16.82 13.57 20.56
N PRO A 49 -17.91 13.34 19.80
CA PRO A 49 -18.37 11.99 19.48
C PRO A 49 -17.42 11.28 18.50
N LEU A 50 -17.08 10.02 18.83
CA LEU A 50 -16.33 9.15 17.93
C LEU A 50 -17.24 8.60 16.83
N LYS A 51 -16.90 8.85 15.56
CA LYS A 51 -17.50 8.10 14.43
C LYS A 51 -16.75 6.78 14.28
N ILE A 52 -17.44 5.67 14.44
CA ILE A 52 -16.89 4.31 14.24
C ILE A 52 -17.57 3.67 13.04
N GLU A 53 -16.75 3.17 12.11
CA GLU A 53 -17.18 2.52 10.88
C GLU A 53 -16.47 1.15 10.78
N VAL A 54 -17.22 0.12 10.38
CA VAL A 54 -16.67 -1.19 10.02
C VAL A 54 -16.61 -1.23 8.50
N LEU A 55 -15.42 -1.50 7.95
CA LEU A 55 -15.15 -1.52 6.53
C LEU A 55 -14.73 -2.94 6.14
N GLN A 56 -15.34 -3.49 5.09
CA GLN A 56 -14.90 -4.75 4.48
C GLN A 56 -13.89 -4.43 3.38
N VAL A 57 -12.79 -5.20 3.34
CA VAL A 57 -11.90 -5.20 2.16
C VAL A 57 -12.60 -6.02 1.09
N ILE A 58 -13.19 -5.34 0.11
CA ILE A 58 -13.87 -5.98 -1.03
C ILE A 58 -12.88 -6.48 -2.09
N ALA A 59 -11.70 -5.84 -2.18
CA ALA A 59 -10.61 -6.22 -3.06
C ALA A 59 -9.27 -5.65 -2.55
N SER A 60 -8.15 -6.24 -2.98
CA SER A 60 -6.80 -5.78 -2.64
C SER A 60 -5.80 -6.33 -3.66
N GLU A 61 -5.06 -5.43 -4.34
CA GLU A 61 -3.98 -5.79 -5.26
C GLU A 61 -2.69 -5.02 -4.94
N ARG A 62 -1.53 -5.59 -5.29
CA ARG A 62 -0.20 -4.99 -5.17
C ARG A 62 0.31 -4.55 -6.52
N VAL A 63 0.34 -3.24 -6.73
CA VAL A 63 0.88 -2.65 -7.97
C VAL A 63 2.37 -2.46 -7.86
N ALA A 64 3.12 -3.03 -8.79
CA ALA A 64 4.53 -2.72 -8.99
C ALA A 64 4.66 -1.30 -9.54
N LEU A 65 5.28 -0.40 -8.76
CA LEU A 65 5.55 0.97 -9.18
C LEU A 65 6.82 0.99 -10.05
N ARG A 66 6.77 1.75 -11.15
CA ARG A 66 7.94 2.02 -12.00
C ARG A 66 8.97 2.87 -11.25
N PRO A 67 10.28 2.67 -11.47
CA PRO A 67 11.31 3.51 -10.88
C PRO A 67 11.17 5.00 -11.26
N ALA A 68 11.46 5.88 -10.30
CA ALA A 68 11.52 7.31 -10.56
C ALA A 68 12.70 7.65 -11.49
N GLY A 69 12.40 8.09 -12.71
CA GLY A 69 13.39 8.45 -13.74
C GLY A 69 13.05 7.94 -15.14
N GLU A 70 12.24 6.88 -15.30
CA GLU A 70 11.87 6.35 -16.62
C GLU A 70 10.82 7.18 -17.37
N VAL A 71 10.01 7.97 -16.66
CA VAL A 71 8.97 8.81 -17.24
C VAL A 71 9.26 10.27 -16.91
N ALA A 72 9.25 11.13 -17.93
CA ALA A 72 9.46 12.56 -17.77
C ALA A 72 8.25 13.23 -17.10
N GLY A 73 8.30 13.38 -15.76
CA GLY A 73 7.33 14.15 -14.98
C GLY A 73 7.19 13.68 -13.52
N ASP A 74 6.72 14.58 -12.66
CA ASP A 74 6.60 14.35 -11.20
C ASP A 74 5.41 13.43 -10.80
N SER A 75 4.67 12.90 -11.77
CA SER A 75 3.41 12.17 -11.57
C SER A 75 3.29 11.05 -12.59
N MET A 76 3.18 9.80 -12.12
CA MET A 76 2.99 8.64 -12.98
C MET A 76 1.61 8.01 -12.74
N PRO A 77 0.79 7.81 -13.78
CA PRO A 77 -0.46 7.09 -13.68
C PRO A 77 -0.24 5.57 -13.64
N TYR A 78 -1.09 4.89 -12.90
CA TYR A 78 -1.21 3.44 -12.82
C TYR A 78 -2.70 3.08 -12.80
N SER A 79 -3.10 2.11 -13.62
CA SER A 79 -4.40 1.47 -13.49
C SER A 79 -4.24 0.21 -12.66
N VAL A 80 -5.09 0.04 -11.65
CA VAL A 80 -5.03 -1.03 -10.66
C VAL A 80 -6.24 -1.94 -10.87
N PRO A 81 -6.11 -3.09 -11.55
CA PRO A 81 -7.17 -4.09 -11.54
C PRO A 81 -7.28 -4.66 -10.13
N LEU A 82 -8.50 -4.70 -9.61
CA LEU A 82 -8.83 -5.19 -8.26
C LEU A 82 -9.68 -6.48 -8.34
N GLY A 83 -9.83 -7.05 -9.54
CA GLY A 83 -10.64 -8.24 -9.79
C GLY A 83 -12.08 -7.87 -10.15
N PHE A 84 -13.03 -8.71 -9.74
CA PHE A 84 -14.45 -8.52 -9.99
C PHE A 84 -15.21 -8.50 -8.66
N ASP A 85 -16.32 -7.76 -8.60
CA ASP A 85 -17.22 -7.79 -7.46
C ASP A 85 -18.14 -9.02 -7.47
N ALA A 86 -19.03 -9.12 -6.47
CA ALA A 86 -19.98 -10.23 -6.37
C ALA A 86 -21.08 -10.24 -7.47
N GLY A 87 -21.25 -9.14 -8.21
CA GLY A 87 -22.11 -9.03 -9.38
C GLY A 87 -21.40 -9.40 -10.69
N GLY A 88 -20.07 -9.53 -10.68
CA GLY A 88 -19.26 -9.78 -11.87
C GLY A 88 -18.81 -8.50 -12.59
N GLU A 89 -18.96 -7.32 -11.97
CA GLU A 89 -18.47 -6.05 -12.50
C GLU A 89 -16.97 -5.89 -12.19
N GLU A 90 -16.20 -5.36 -13.14
CA GLU A 90 -14.74 -5.17 -12.97
C GLU A 90 -14.47 -4.04 -11.95
N LEU A 91 -13.73 -4.38 -10.90
CA LEU A 91 -13.21 -3.41 -9.95
C LEU A 91 -11.84 -2.93 -10.46
N GLY A 92 -11.74 -1.63 -10.71
CA GLY A 92 -10.50 -0.97 -11.11
C GLY A 92 -10.31 0.35 -10.37
N LEU A 93 -9.06 0.78 -10.22
CA LEU A 93 -8.73 2.10 -9.67
C LEU A 93 -7.57 2.74 -10.44
N ASP A 94 -7.78 3.92 -11.00
CA ASP A 94 -6.70 4.72 -11.57
C ASP A 94 -6.08 5.63 -10.50
N VAL A 95 -4.77 5.47 -10.26
CA VAL A 95 -4.02 6.25 -9.27
C VAL A 95 -2.86 7.00 -9.92
N ASN A 96 -2.68 8.25 -9.50
CA ASN A 96 -1.50 9.05 -9.85
C ASN A 96 -0.53 9.05 -8.68
N VAL A 97 0.62 8.40 -8.84
CA VAL A 97 1.67 8.37 -7.80
C VAL A 97 2.70 9.45 -8.11
N ARG A 98 3.00 10.30 -7.12
CA ARG A 98 3.97 11.39 -7.22
C ARG A 98 5.15 11.17 -6.29
N TRP A 99 6.35 11.34 -6.81
CA TRP A 99 7.58 11.32 -6.01
C TRP A 99 7.97 12.75 -5.64
N ARG A 100 8.30 12.99 -4.37
CA ARG A 100 8.90 14.24 -3.91
C ARG A 100 10.39 14.03 -3.70
N ASN A 101 11.21 14.59 -4.58
CA ASN A 101 12.66 14.67 -4.35
C ASN A 101 12.94 15.52 -3.10
N SER A 102 13.79 15.03 -2.21
CA SER A 102 13.88 15.50 -0.82
C SER A 102 14.44 16.91 -0.64
N GLU A 103 15.07 17.49 -1.67
CA GLU A 103 15.59 18.86 -1.63
C GLU A 103 14.48 19.91 -1.53
N ALA A 104 13.34 19.70 -2.20
CA ALA A 104 12.21 20.63 -2.16
C ALA A 104 11.49 20.66 -0.79
N ALA A 105 11.65 19.62 0.04
CA ALA A 105 11.02 19.54 1.36
C ALA A 105 11.65 20.50 2.40
N ARG A 106 12.78 21.16 2.08
CA ARG A 106 13.48 22.10 2.99
C ARG A 106 13.04 23.56 2.88
N LYS A 107 12.11 23.90 1.96
CA LYS A 107 11.60 25.27 1.77
C LYS A 107 10.06 25.33 1.73
N ALA A 108 9.44 25.13 2.89
CA ALA A 108 8.13 25.69 3.22
C ALA A 108 8.13 26.11 4.69
N PRO A 109 7.39 27.16 5.11
CA PRO A 109 7.62 27.80 6.40
C PRO A 109 7.08 26.95 7.56
N SER A 110 7.94 26.66 8.53
CA SER A 110 7.52 26.25 9.86
C SER A 110 7.26 27.50 10.69
N GLU A 111 5.98 27.86 10.88
CA GLU A 111 5.64 28.77 11.99
C GLU A 111 5.85 28.07 13.33
N SER A 112 6.22 28.85 14.34
CA SER A 112 6.90 28.37 15.54
C SER A 112 5.93 28.13 16.69
N GLY A 113 6.19 27.08 17.49
CA GLY A 113 5.40 26.69 18.66
C GLY A 113 6.24 25.91 19.66
N SER A 114 7.20 26.61 20.29
CA SER A 114 8.17 26.03 21.24
C SER A 114 7.53 25.53 22.55
N GLY A 115 8.04 24.42 23.09
CA GLY A 115 7.75 23.91 24.44
C GLY A 115 8.58 22.66 24.73
N ALA A 116 9.52 22.75 25.68
CA ALA A 116 10.62 21.77 25.83
C ALA A 116 10.59 20.97 27.15
N GLY A 117 11.32 19.83 27.14
CA GLY A 117 11.65 19.00 28.29
C GLY A 117 10.76 17.75 28.45
N GLY A 118 11.28 16.55 28.70
CA GLY A 118 12.67 16.08 28.75
C GLY A 118 12.73 14.64 29.31
N ASP A 119 13.60 13.79 28.75
CA ASP A 119 14.31 12.60 29.28
C ASP A 119 13.74 11.86 30.53
N ALA A 120 13.71 10.53 30.65
CA ALA A 120 14.07 9.36 29.81
C ALA A 120 13.40 8.08 30.43
N ALA A 121 13.74 6.79 30.20
CA ALA A 121 14.62 6.07 29.28
C ALA A 121 14.22 4.57 29.25
N ALA A 122 14.17 3.90 28.09
CA ALA A 122 14.42 2.45 27.90
C ALA A 122 14.27 2.03 26.42
N ALA A 123 15.28 1.35 25.88
CA ALA A 123 15.32 0.70 24.55
C ALA A 123 15.86 -0.74 24.73
N PRO A 124 16.22 -1.56 23.71
CA PRO A 124 16.06 -1.44 22.24
C PRO A 124 15.59 -2.74 21.51
N ALA A 125 15.15 -2.65 20.23
CA ALA A 125 15.10 -3.81 19.31
C ALA A 125 15.05 -3.45 17.79
N ASP A 126 14.01 -2.73 17.33
CA ASP A 126 13.54 -2.77 15.91
C ASP A 126 14.22 -1.82 14.89
N ALA A 127 15.34 -1.19 15.23
CA ALA A 127 15.96 -0.18 14.37
C ALA A 127 16.72 -0.74 13.13
N ARG A 128 17.21 -1.99 13.18
CA ARG A 128 18.04 -2.59 12.11
C ARG A 128 17.22 -3.24 10.99
N ALA A 129 16.25 -4.10 11.34
CA ALA A 129 15.42 -4.82 10.36
C ALA A 129 14.65 -3.88 9.41
N SER A 130 14.28 -2.69 9.89
CA SER A 130 13.59 -1.64 9.13
C SER A 130 14.45 -0.98 8.03
N LEU A 131 15.78 -1.16 8.07
CA LEU A 131 16.72 -0.71 7.05
C LEU A 131 16.99 -1.85 6.05
N GLU A 132 17.36 -3.03 6.54
CA GLU A 132 17.69 -4.20 5.72
C GLU A 132 16.53 -4.64 4.80
N TYR A 133 15.27 -4.51 5.23
CA TYR A 133 14.11 -4.81 4.39
C TYR A 133 13.97 -3.87 3.18
N LYS A 134 14.42 -2.61 3.29
CA LYS A 134 14.38 -1.64 2.18
C LYS A 134 15.47 -1.92 1.16
N ASP A 135 16.63 -2.36 1.60
CA ASP A 135 17.74 -2.72 0.71
C ASP A 135 17.47 -4.06 0.00
N ALA A 136 16.89 -5.04 0.70
CA ALA A 136 16.50 -6.32 0.11
C ALA A 136 15.40 -6.19 -0.97
N ALA A 137 14.40 -5.33 -0.75
CA ALA A 137 13.37 -5.06 -1.76
C ALA A 137 13.95 -4.38 -3.01
N ARG A 138 14.95 -3.51 -2.83
CA ARG A 138 15.65 -2.81 -3.91
C ARG A 138 16.47 -3.77 -4.77
N ALA A 139 17.28 -4.62 -4.14
CA ALA A 139 18.07 -5.64 -4.84
C ALA A 139 17.21 -6.65 -5.61
N ALA A 140 16.03 -7.02 -5.10
CA ALA A 140 15.09 -7.89 -5.80
C ALA A 140 14.46 -7.21 -7.03
N GLN A 141 14.16 -5.90 -6.94
CA GLN A 141 13.64 -5.13 -8.06
C GLN A 141 14.70 -4.94 -9.16
N ASP A 142 15.93 -4.58 -8.76
CA ASP A 142 17.08 -4.47 -9.68
C ASP A 142 17.29 -5.79 -10.46
N TYR A 143 17.19 -6.96 -9.80
CA TYR A 143 17.31 -8.27 -10.46
C TYR A 143 16.20 -8.53 -11.49
N LEU A 144 14.94 -8.27 -11.14
CA LEU A 144 13.80 -8.52 -12.04
C LEU A 144 13.76 -7.59 -13.25
N GLU A 145 14.24 -6.35 -13.09
CA GLU A 145 14.36 -5.36 -14.16
C GLU A 145 15.60 -5.64 -15.04
N HIS A 146 16.75 -5.96 -14.45
CA HIS A 146 17.98 -6.30 -15.18
C HIS A 146 17.82 -7.53 -16.08
N HIS A 147 17.13 -8.56 -15.59
CA HIS A 147 16.83 -9.76 -16.38
C HIS A 147 15.64 -9.60 -17.35
N GLY A 148 15.02 -8.41 -17.43
CA GLY A 148 13.87 -8.12 -18.30
C GLY A 148 12.61 -8.92 -18.00
N LEU A 149 12.62 -9.73 -16.94
CA LEU A 149 11.64 -10.77 -16.63
C LEU A 149 10.24 -10.17 -16.39
N LEU A 150 10.22 -9.02 -15.69
CA LEU A 150 9.01 -8.26 -15.38
C LEU A 150 8.31 -7.77 -16.65
N LYS A 151 9.10 -7.23 -17.58
CA LYS A 151 8.64 -6.63 -18.85
C LYS A 151 8.11 -7.70 -19.80
N TYR A 152 8.75 -8.86 -19.82
CA TYR A 152 8.31 -10.01 -20.63
C TYR A 152 7.01 -10.64 -20.10
N MET A 153 6.88 -10.85 -18.80
CA MET A 153 5.64 -11.39 -18.22
C MET A 153 4.43 -10.48 -18.43
N GLN A 154 4.62 -9.15 -18.38
CA GLN A 154 3.58 -8.19 -18.76
C GLN A 154 3.13 -8.37 -20.23
N ALA A 155 4.07 -8.60 -21.17
CA ALA A 155 3.74 -8.82 -22.57
C ALA A 155 2.98 -10.14 -22.82
N VAL A 156 3.36 -11.22 -22.13
CA VAL A 156 2.66 -12.52 -22.21
C VAL A 156 1.23 -12.43 -21.68
N LEU A 157 1.04 -11.79 -20.52
CA LEU A 157 -0.29 -11.53 -19.96
C LEU A 157 -1.14 -10.68 -20.91
N HIS A 158 -0.56 -9.63 -21.50
CA HIS A 158 -1.24 -8.81 -22.49
C HIS A 158 -1.68 -9.61 -23.73
N ALA A 159 -0.85 -10.54 -24.21
CA ALA A 159 -1.20 -11.42 -25.33
C ALA A 159 -2.38 -12.36 -25.00
N VAL A 160 -2.43 -12.92 -23.78
CA VAL A 160 -3.57 -13.72 -23.28
C VAL A 160 -4.85 -12.89 -23.23
N ILE A 161 -4.77 -11.67 -22.71
CA ILE A 161 -5.92 -10.75 -22.59
C ILE A 161 -6.48 -10.37 -23.96
N GLN A 162 -5.61 -10.24 -24.97
CA GLN A 162 -6.01 -9.95 -26.35
C GLN A 162 -6.59 -11.15 -27.09
N SER A 163 -5.98 -12.34 -26.95
CA SER A 163 -6.45 -13.55 -27.65
C SER A 163 -7.62 -14.25 -26.97
N LYS A 164 -7.87 -13.97 -25.68
CA LYS A 164 -8.87 -14.60 -24.81
C LYS A 164 -9.03 -16.11 -25.07
N PRO A 165 -7.94 -16.89 -24.92
CA PRO A 165 -7.96 -18.32 -25.21
C PRO A 165 -8.75 -19.06 -24.13
N ASP A 166 -9.43 -20.15 -24.49
CA ASP A 166 -10.23 -20.95 -23.56
C ASP A 166 -9.39 -21.54 -22.40
N ASP A 167 -8.09 -21.76 -22.60
CA ASP A 167 -7.10 -22.04 -21.55
C ASP A 167 -5.96 -20.99 -21.54
N PRO A 168 -6.03 -20.00 -20.63
CA PRO A 168 -5.00 -18.98 -20.44
C PRO A 168 -3.63 -19.54 -20.02
N PHE A 169 -3.59 -20.57 -19.17
CA PHE A 169 -2.34 -21.05 -18.58
C PHE A 169 -1.52 -21.86 -19.59
N ALA A 170 -2.19 -22.72 -20.37
CA ALA A 170 -1.56 -23.41 -21.50
C ALA A 170 -1.04 -22.42 -22.56
N PHE A 171 -1.78 -21.33 -22.83
CA PHE A 171 -1.33 -20.28 -23.75
C PHE A 171 -0.07 -19.56 -23.24
N MET A 172 -0.02 -19.20 -21.94
CA MET A 172 1.16 -18.57 -21.34
C MET A 172 2.41 -19.47 -21.38
N GLN A 173 2.26 -20.77 -21.07
CA GLN A 173 3.36 -21.73 -21.17
C GLN A 173 3.94 -21.77 -22.60
N LYS A 174 3.08 -21.80 -23.62
CA LYS A 174 3.50 -21.81 -25.03
C LYS A 174 4.22 -20.51 -25.44
N GLN A 175 3.80 -19.36 -24.92
CA GLN A 175 4.51 -18.09 -25.14
C GLN A 175 5.89 -18.07 -24.48
N LEU A 176 5.99 -18.59 -23.24
CA LEU A 176 7.23 -18.75 -22.48
C LEU A 176 8.27 -19.62 -23.22
N GLU A 177 7.84 -20.74 -23.79
CA GLU A 177 8.71 -21.60 -24.61
C GLU A 177 9.17 -20.91 -25.89
N ALA A 178 8.29 -20.16 -26.56
CA ALA A 178 8.61 -19.45 -27.81
C ALA A 178 9.67 -18.35 -27.61
N HIS A 179 9.58 -17.54 -26.55
CA HIS A 179 10.59 -16.52 -26.24
C HIS A 179 11.96 -17.13 -25.86
N ARG A 180 11.99 -18.37 -25.36
CA ARG A 180 13.23 -19.05 -25.02
C ARG A 180 14.03 -19.55 -26.23
N GLN A 181 13.44 -19.52 -27.43
CA GLN A 181 14.06 -19.97 -28.69
C GLN A 181 14.58 -18.80 -29.54
N THR A 182 14.06 -17.59 -29.37
CA THR A 182 14.48 -16.37 -30.10
C THR A 182 15.63 -15.59 -29.44
N ALA A 183 16.09 -16.02 -28.26
CA ALA A 183 17.22 -15.44 -27.54
C ALA A 183 18.53 -16.24 -27.70
N ALA A 184 18.62 -17.08 -28.73
CA ALA A 184 19.76 -17.92 -29.10
C ALA A 184 20.18 -17.65 -30.55
#